data_AF-A0A2M8R510-F1
#
_entry.id   AF-A0A2M8R510-F1
#
_cell.length_a   1.000
_cell.length_b   1.000
_cell.length_c   1.000
_cell.angle_alpha   90.00
_cell.angle_beta   90.00
_cell.angle_gamma   90.00
#
_symmetry.space_group_name_H-M   'P 1'
#
loop_
_entity.id
_entity.type
_entity.pdbx_description
1 polymer ?
#
loop_
_entity_poly.entity_id
_entity_poly.type
_entity_poly.pdbx_seq_one_letter_code
_entity_poly.pdbx_strand_id
1 'polypeptide(L)'
;MPLYEHVFLARQDASPQQVEELTAQMTGIVEGLGGKITKTENWGVRSLTYRMNKNRKAHFVLLNIDAPSAAIAEIERQERISEDVIRYLSVRVEELEEGPSAMMRKADRDRERDDRGGGFRGEREGGFRGDREGGFRGDRGPRRPRDEAETTDGE
;
A
#
# COMPACT_ATOMS: atom_id res chain seq x y z
N MET A 1 12.77 -29.94 -1.56
CA MET A 1 13.43 -29.00 -0.64
C MET A 1 12.33 -28.19 0.04
N PRO A 2 12.56 -27.57 1.22
CA PRO A 2 11.51 -26.78 1.86
C PRO A 2 11.20 -25.53 1.04
N LEU A 3 9.91 -25.26 0.88
CA LEU A 3 9.40 -24.12 0.16
C LEU A 3 9.14 -22.97 1.14
N TYR A 4 9.47 -21.75 0.71
CA TYR A 4 9.28 -20.54 1.50
C TYR A 4 8.60 -19.45 0.68
N GLU A 5 7.69 -18.75 1.33
CA GLU A 5 7.25 -17.44 0.90
C GLU A 5 7.98 -16.39 1.74
N HIS A 6 8.67 -15.50 1.06
CA HIS A 6 9.45 -14.46 1.68
C HIS A 6 8.95 -13.10 1.21
N VAL A 7 8.55 -12.26 2.16
CA VAL A 7 8.07 -10.90 1.87
C VAL A 7 8.96 -9.91 2.60
N PHE A 8 9.47 -8.94 1.87
CA PHE A 8 10.20 -7.83 2.45
C PHE A 8 9.61 -6.48 2.06
N LEU A 9 9.80 -5.51 2.95
CA LEU A 9 9.34 -4.14 2.82
C LEU A 9 10.56 -3.23 2.70
N ALA A 10 10.75 -2.62 1.54
CA ALA A 10 11.79 -1.63 1.33
C ALA A 10 11.32 -0.20 1.67
N ARG A 11 12.27 0.69 1.96
CA ARG A 11 12.03 2.11 2.28
C ARG A 11 11.18 2.79 1.21
N GLN A 12 10.33 3.74 1.62
CA GLN A 12 9.49 4.51 0.69
C GLN A 12 10.31 5.44 -0.23
N ASP A 13 11.55 5.75 0.17
CA ASP A 13 12.44 6.66 -0.53
C ASP A 13 13.30 5.92 -1.58
N ALA A 14 13.25 4.58 -1.58
CA ALA A 14 13.97 3.75 -2.53
C ALA A 14 13.35 3.87 -3.93
N SER A 15 14.18 4.03 -4.95
CA SER A 15 13.71 4.00 -6.33
C SER A 15 13.30 2.58 -6.74
N PRO A 16 12.43 2.41 -7.75
CA PRO A 16 12.10 1.10 -8.29
C PRO A 16 13.34 0.30 -8.70
N GLN A 17 14.35 0.95 -9.30
CA GLN A 17 15.64 0.34 -9.62
C GLN A 17 16.38 -0.18 -8.39
N GLN A 18 16.42 0.58 -7.29
CA GLN A 18 17.06 0.11 -6.05
C GLN A 18 16.35 -1.11 -5.46
N VAL A 19 15.01 -1.18 -5.58
CA VAL A 19 14.24 -2.35 -5.15
C VAL A 19 14.53 -3.56 -6.02
N GLU A 20 14.68 -3.37 -7.33
CA GLU A 20 15.08 -4.44 -8.26
C GLU A 20 16.51 -4.93 -8.00
N GLU A 21 17.45 -4.02 -7.71
CA GLU A 21 18.83 -4.36 -7.33
C GLU A 21 18.86 -5.17 -6.03
N LEU A 22 18.10 -4.75 -5.01
CA LEU A 22 17.98 -5.48 -3.75
C LEU A 22 17.39 -6.88 -3.97
N THR A 23 16.38 -6.98 -4.84
CA THR A 23 15.77 -8.25 -5.22
C THR A 23 16.77 -9.16 -5.94
N ALA A 24 17.58 -8.61 -6.84
CA ALA A 24 18.64 -9.34 -7.56
C ALA A 24 19.74 -9.81 -6.61
N GLN A 25 20.14 -9.00 -5.62
CA GLN A 25 21.11 -9.40 -4.59
C GLN A 25 20.61 -10.61 -3.79
N MET A 26 19.35 -10.60 -3.37
CA MET A 26 18.76 -11.75 -2.66
C MET A 26 18.66 -12.99 -3.54
N THR A 27 18.29 -12.80 -4.81
CA THR A 27 18.26 -13.88 -5.80
C THR A 27 19.64 -14.53 -5.93
N GLY A 28 20.70 -13.73 -6.03
CA GLY A 28 22.08 -14.24 -6.10
C GLY A 28 22.52 -15.01 -4.86
N ILE A 29 22.08 -14.60 -3.66
CA ILE A 29 22.37 -15.33 -2.41
C ILE A 29 21.67 -16.70 -2.41
N VAL A 30 20.38 -16.73 -2.81
CA VAL A 30 19.59 -17.96 -2.89
C VAL A 30 20.23 -18.94 -3.87
N GLU A 31 20.55 -18.48 -5.08
CA GLU A 31 21.17 -19.29 -6.13
C GLU A 31 22.57 -19.77 -5.72
N GLY A 32 23.37 -18.92 -5.08
CA GLY A 32 24.70 -19.26 -4.58
C GLY A 32 24.70 -20.35 -3.50
N LEU A 33 23.59 -20.51 -2.77
CA LEU A 33 23.40 -21.55 -1.74
C LEU A 33 22.60 -22.76 -2.27
N GLY A 34 22.44 -22.87 -3.59
CA GLY A 34 21.79 -24.00 -4.26
C GLY A 34 20.26 -23.97 -4.18
N GLY A 35 19.67 -22.82 -3.88
CA GLY A 35 18.23 -22.59 -3.96
C GLY A 35 17.80 -22.05 -5.33
N LYS A 36 16.50 -22.04 -5.57
CA LYS A 36 15.87 -21.49 -6.77
C LYS A 36 14.74 -20.55 -6.37
N ILE A 37 14.59 -19.45 -7.10
CA ILE A 37 13.41 -18.59 -7.00
C ILE A 37 12.40 -19.02 -8.05
N THR A 38 11.22 -19.42 -7.61
CA THR A 38 10.13 -19.86 -8.49
C THR A 38 9.36 -18.65 -9.02
N LYS A 39 9.21 -17.62 -8.19
CA LYS A 39 8.37 -16.46 -8.51
C LYS A 39 8.84 -15.22 -7.77
N THR A 40 8.81 -14.10 -8.47
CA THR A 40 9.06 -12.77 -7.92
C THR A 40 7.89 -11.87 -8.28
N GLU A 41 7.25 -11.28 -7.27
CA GLU A 41 6.18 -10.32 -7.47
C GLU A 41 6.51 -9.00 -6.79
N ASN A 42 6.49 -7.91 -7.54
CA ASN A 42 6.57 -6.56 -7.00
C ASN A 42 5.16 -5.97 -6.88
N TRP A 43 4.72 -5.68 -5.66
CA TRP A 43 3.39 -5.09 -5.41
C TRP A 43 3.41 -3.56 -5.44
N GLY A 44 4.57 -2.96 -5.67
CA GLY A 44 4.77 -1.51 -5.70
C GLY A 44 4.66 -0.86 -4.32
N VAL A 45 4.41 0.45 -4.32
CA VAL A 45 4.29 1.25 -3.10
C VAL A 45 2.91 1.07 -2.48
N ARG A 46 2.87 0.66 -1.22
CA ARG A 46 1.63 0.55 -0.43
C ARG A 46 1.75 1.28 0.90
N SER A 47 0.63 1.77 1.41
CA SER A 47 0.55 2.42 2.71
C SER A 47 0.58 1.40 3.84
N LEU A 48 1.39 1.65 4.85
CA LEU A 48 1.42 0.88 6.09
C LEU A 48 0.27 1.30 7.01
N THR A 49 -0.30 0.37 7.77
CA THR A 49 -1.35 0.66 8.76
C THR A 49 -0.86 1.59 9.87
N TYR A 50 0.44 1.50 10.21
CA TYR A 50 1.08 2.32 11.23
C TYR A 50 2.51 2.71 10.82
N ARG A 51 3.15 3.64 11.54
CA ARG A 51 4.53 4.06 11.22
C ARG A 51 5.50 2.94 11.57
N MET A 52 6.38 2.60 10.63
CA MET A 52 7.52 1.73 10.90
C MET A 52 8.80 2.42 10.43
N ASN A 53 9.80 2.53 11.30
CA ASN A 53 11.06 3.23 11.02
C ASN A 53 10.86 4.59 10.34
N LYS A 54 9.90 5.38 10.84
CA LYS A 54 9.47 6.70 10.32
C LYS A 54 8.74 6.70 8.97
N ASN A 55 8.65 5.56 8.28
CA ASN A 55 7.93 5.40 7.02
C ASN A 55 6.42 5.23 7.21
N ARG A 56 5.64 5.77 6.27
CA ARG A 56 4.17 5.58 6.17
C ARG A 56 3.77 4.74 4.97
N LYS A 57 4.68 4.61 4.01
CA LYS A 57 4.56 3.76 2.83
C LYS A 57 5.79 2.85 2.75
N ALA A 58 5.72 1.79 1.96
CA ALA A 58 6.85 0.92 1.68
C ALA A 58 6.64 0.27 0.32
N HIS A 59 7.74 -0.13 -0.32
CA HIS A 59 7.69 -1.02 -1.48
C HIS A 59 7.58 -2.46 -0.97
N PHE A 60 6.63 -3.21 -1.49
CA PHE A 60 6.40 -4.60 -1.10
C PHE A 60 6.85 -5.53 -2.23
N VAL A 61 7.65 -6.52 -1.87
CA VAL A 61 8.12 -7.56 -2.78
C VAL A 61 7.87 -8.92 -2.14
N LEU A 62 7.33 -9.85 -2.93
CA LEU A 62 7.15 -11.25 -2.59
C LEU A 62 8.11 -12.10 -3.43
N LEU A 63 8.78 -13.04 -2.76
CA LEU A 63 9.65 -14.04 -3.33
C LEU A 63 9.17 -15.44 -2.93
N ASN A 64 8.95 -16.30 -3.91
CA ASN A 64 8.71 -17.71 -3.69
C ASN A 64 10.02 -18.46 -3.90
N ILE A 65 10.51 -19.07 -2.83
CA ILE A 65 11.86 -19.62 -2.74
C ILE A 65 11.76 -21.13 -2.51
N ASP A 66 12.45 -21.91 -3.34
CA ASP A 66 12.74 -23.31 -3.11
C ASP A 66 14.22 -23.45 -2.73
N ALA A 67 14.53 -23.54 -1.44
CA ALA A 67 15.91 -23.49 -0.98
C ALA A 67 16.12 -24.22 0.36
N PRO A 68 17.35 -24.64 0.68
CA PRO A 68 17.67 -25.14 2.02
C PRO A 68 17.51 -24.03 3.07
N SER A 69 17.27 -24.42 4.32
CA SER A 69 17.10 -23.47 5.45
C SER A 69 18.31 -22.52 5.63
N ALA A 70 19.51 -22.93 5.21
CA ALA A 70 20.71 -22.10 5.26
C ALA A 70 20.60 -20.85 4.37
N ALA A 71 19.91 -20.96 3.22
CA ALA A 71 19.71 -19.84 2.31
C ALA A 71 18.81 -18.76 2.93
N ILE A 72 17.72 -19.17 3.57
CA ILE A 72 16.81 -18.24 4.27
C ILE A 72 17.53 -17.53 5.41
N ALA A 73 18.30 -18.26 6.22
CA ALA A 73 19.06 -17.67 7.32
C ALA A 73 20.07 -16.61 6.83
N GLU A 74 20.70 -16.82 5.67
CA GLU A 74 21.61 -15.84 5.09
C GLU A 74 20.89 -14.61 4.53
N ILE A 75 19.74 -14.79 3.87
CA ILE A 75 18.90 -13.66 3.42
C ILE A 75 18.50 -12.80 4.63
N GLU A 76 17.93 -13.41 5.67
CA GLU A 76 17.47 -12.69 6.86
C GLU A 76 18.63 -11.96 7.58
N ARG A 77 19.84 -12.53 7.52
CA ARG A 77 21.05 -11.88 8.05
C ARG A 77 21.41 -10.63 7.25
N GLN A 78 21.38 -10.72 5.92
CA GLN A 78 21.70 -9.60 5.02
C GLN A 78 20.64 -8.50 5.10
N GLU A 79 19.37 -8.86 5.15
CA GLU A 79 18.26 -7.92 5.32
C GLU A 79 18.29 -7.18 6.63
N ARG A 80 18.71 -7.86 7.71
CA ARG A 80 18.87 -7.20 9.01
C ARG A 80 20.01 -6.17 9.01
N ILE A 81 21.01 -6.35 8.15
CA ILE A 81 22.13 -5.42 8.00
C ILE A 81 21.76 -4.27 7.06
N SER A 82 20.93 -4.54 6.06
CA SER A 82 20.50 -3.54 5.09
C SER A 82 19.57 -2.50 5.72
N GLU A 83 19.97 -1.23 5.67
CA GLU A 83 19.12 -0.11 6.10
C GLU A 83 17.94 0.12 5.16
N ASP A 84 17.99 -0.44 3.95
CA ASP A 84 16.94 -0.32 2.94
C ASP A 84 15.72 -1.19 3.22
N VAL A 85 15.84 -2.19 4.10
CA VAL A 85 14.74 -3.08 4.49
C VAL A 85 14.16 -2.63 5.82
N ILE A 86 12.87 -2.31 5.83
CA ILE A 86 12.13 -1.91 7.04
C ILE A 86 11.74 -3.15 7.85
N ARG A 87 11.28 -4.18 7.18
CA ARG A 87 10.81 -5.44 7.78
C ARG A 87 10.78 -6.54 6.71
N TYR A 88 11.03 -7.76 7.14
CA TYR A 88 10.84 -8.96 6.34
C TYR A 88 10.04 -9.99 7.13
N LEU A 89 9.49 -10.98 6.43
CA LEU A 89 8.85 -12.16 6.99
C LEU A 89 9.06 -13.33 6.04
N SER A 90 9.67 -14.39 6.56
CA SER A 90 9.81 -15.68 5.88
C SER A 90 8.81 -16.67 6.48
N VAL A 91 8.02 -17.33 5.64
CA VAL A 91 7.08 -18.37 6.05
C VAL A 91 7.38 -19.63 5.27
N ARG A 92 7.51 -20.75 5.98
CA ARG A 92 7.62 -22.06 5.34
C ARG A 92 6.24 -22.53 4.90
N VAL A 93 6.14 -22.96 3.65
CA VAL A 93 4.90 -23.45 3.05
C VAL A 93 5.06 -24.89 2.55
N GLU A 94 3.93 -25.58 2.38
CA GLU A 94 3.89 -26.93 1.82
C GLU A 94 3.83 -26.92 0.29
N GLU A 95 3.22 -25.90 -0.30
CA GLU A 95 3.05 -25.71 -1.74
C GLU A 95 3.18 -24.22 -2.08
N LEU A 96 3.68 -23.91 -3.29
CA LEU A 96 3.78 -22.55 -3.81
C LEU A 96 2.61 -22.27 -4.75
N GLU A 97 1.83 -21.22 -4.48
CA GLU A 97 0.79 -20.79 -5.42
C GLU A 97 1.40 -20.15 -6.69
N GLU A 98 1.14 -20.75 -7.85
CA GLU A 98 1.62 -20.23 -9.14
C GLU A 98 0.81 -19.01 -9.60
N GLY A 99 -0.49 -18.95 -9.30
CA GLY A 99 -1.38 -17.86 -9.71
C GLY A 99 -1.01 -16.50 -9.09
N PRO A 100 -1.42 -15.37 -9.67
CA PRO A 100 -1.09 -14.04 -9.14
C PRO A 100 -1.56 -13.94 -7.69
N SER A 101 -0.75 -13.35 -6.80
CA SER A 101 -1.11 -13.23 -5.39
C SER A 101 -2.42 -12.44 -5.21
N ALA A 102 -3.09 -12.65 -4.07
CA ALA A 102 -4.30 -11.90 -3.72
C ALA A 102 -4.11 -10.37 -3.80
N MET A 103 -2.88 -9.90 -3.60
CA MET A 103 -2.51 -8.49 -3.64
C MET A 103 -2.50 -7.92 -5.06
N MET A 104 -2.01 -8.70 -6.05
CA MET A 104 -2.06 -8.34 -7.47
C MET A 104 -3.49 -8.42 -8.02
N ARG A 105 -4.22 -9.48 -7.68
CA ARG A 105 -5.64 -9.65 -8.08
C ARG A 105 -6.53 -8.49 -7.62
N LYS A 106 -6.24 -7.87 -6.47
CA LYS A 106 -6.97 -6.70 -6.00
C LYS A 106 -6.58 -5.43 -6.77
N ALA A 107 -5.28 -5.21 -6.97
CA ALA A 107 -4.80 -4.03 -7.70
C ALA A 107 -5.36 -3.96 -9.12
N ASP A 108 -5.43 -5.09 -9.83
CA ASP A 108 -5.96 -5.12 -11.19
C ASP A 108 -7.47 -4.83 -11.24
N ARG A 109 -8.25 -5.33 -10.27
CA ARG A 109 -9.68 -5.01 -10.15
C ARG A 109 -9.94 -3.54 -9.86
N ASP A 110 -9.12 -2.93 -9.01
CA ASP A 110 -9.26 -1.52 -8.66
C ASP A 110 -8.94 -0.63 -9.89
N ARG A 111 -7.88 -0.95 -10.65
CA ARG A 111 -7.55 -0.23 -11.91
C ARG A 111 -8.65 -0.36 -12.95
N GLU A 112 -9.16 -1.57 -13.18
CA GLU A 112 -10.21 -1.83 -14.17
C GLU A 112 -11.53 -1.09 -13.85
N ARG A 113 -11.81 -0.85 -12.57
CA ARG A 113 -12.96 -0.08 -12.12
C ARG A 113 -12.82 1.41 -12.42
N ASP A 114 -11.61 1.96 -12.28
CA ASP A 114 -11.33 3.37 -12.56
C ASP A 114 -11.41 3.66 -14.07
N ASP A 115 -10.89 2.75 -14.90
CA ASP A 115 -10.93 2.89 -16.37
C ASP A 115 -12.37 2.80 -16.95
N ARG A 116 -13.26 2.03 -16.31
CA ARG A 116 -14.69 1.93 -16.71
C ARG A 116 -15.57 3.02 -16.09
N GLY A 117 -15.05 3.85 -15.18
CA GLY A 117 -15.79 4.88 -14.45
C GLY A 117 -15.79 6.27 -15.10
N GLY A 118 -15.02 6.48 -16.16
CA GLY A 118 -14.80 7.81 -16.78
C GLY A 118 -15.84 8.26 -17.82
N GLY A 119 -17.04 7.66 -17.87
CA GLY A 119 -17.95 7.78 -19.03
C GLY A 119 -19.28 8.51 -18.85
N PHE A 120 -19.57 9.17 -17.71
CA PHE A 120 -20.83 9.94 -17.54
C PHE A 120 -20.58 11.34 -16.95
N ARG A 121 -19.82 12.16 -17.68
CA ARG A 121 -19.98 13.61 -17.66
C ARG A 121 -20.06 14.13 -19.10
N GLY A 122 -20.89 13.47 -19.92
CA GLY A 122 -21.34 14.00 -21.20
C GLY A 122 -22.49 14.97 -21.00
N GLU A 123 -22.41 16.11 -21.69
CA GLU A 123 -23.47 17.06 -22.02
C GLU A 123 -24.86 16.89 -21.35
N ARG A 124 -25.24 17.87 -20.53
CA ARG A 124 -26.61 18.42 -20.57
C ARG A 124 -26.54 19.93 -20.65
N GLU A 125 -26.15 20.39 -21.83
CA GLU A 125 -26.62 21.65 -22.36
C GLU A 125 -28.10 21.45 -22.78
N GLY A 126 -29.02 22.21 -22.18
CA GLY A 126 -30.37 22.45 -22.71
C GLY A 126 -31.47 21.44 -22.36
N GLY A 127 -32.47 21.88 -21.57
CA GLY A 127 -33.75 21.18 -21.46
C GLY A 127 -34.71 21.72 -20.40
N PHE A 128 -35.43 22.79 -20.74
CA PHE A 128 -36.59 23.35 -20.04
C PHE A 128 -37.57 22.28 -19.47
N ARG A 129 -37.86 22.36 -18.17
CA ARG A 129 -39.15 22.08 -17.53
C ARG A 129 -39.12 22.89 -16.23
N GLY A 130 -39.75 24.04 -16.15
CA GLY A 130 -41.20 24.21 -16.25
C GLY A 130 -41.68 24.54 -14.84
N ASP A 131 -42.18 25.76 -14.70
CA ASP A 131 -42.70 26.38 -13.48
C ASP A 131 -43.50 25.40 -12.61
N ARG A 132 -43.11 25.27 -11.34
CA ARG A 132 -44.05 24.84 -10.30
C ARG A 132 -43.67 25.48 -8.97
N GLU A 133 -44.43 26.50 -8.61
CA GLU A 133 -44.58 27.05 -7.28
C GLU A 133 -44.62 25.95 -6.20
N GLY A 134 -44.01 26.24 -5.06
CA GLY A 134 -44.49 25.76 -3.76
C GLY A 134 -43.54 24.86 -2.98
N GLY A 135 -42.98 25.40 -1.88
CA GLY A 135 -43.02 24.68 -0.61
C GLY A 135 -41.71 24.50 0.18
N PHE A 136 -41.49 25.40 1.15
CA PHE A 136 -41.00 25.14 2.52
C PHE A 136 -39.79 24.20 2.75
N ARG A 137 -38.64 24.79 3.12
CA ARG A 137 -37.84 24.33 4.26
C ARG A 137 -37.38 25.53 5.08
N GLY A 138 -38.08 25.75 6.18
CA GLY A 138 -37.77 26.77 7.18
C GLY A 138 -36.52 26.47 8.02
N ASP A 139 -36.01 27.57 8.57
CA ASP A 139 -35.34 27.71 9.85
C ASP A 139 -33.99 27.02 10.09
N ARG A 140 -32.92 27.75 9.73
CA ARG A 140 -31.65 27.72 10.48
C ARG A 140 -31.41 29.11 11.07
N GLY A 141 -31.86 29.31 12.31
CA GLY A 141 -31.73 30.57 13.05
C GLY A 141 -30.27 31.01 13.28
N PRO A 142 -30.03 32.30 13.62
CA PRO A 142 -28.70 32.88 13.67
C PRO A 142 -27.90 32.43 14.91
N ARG A 143 -26.58 32.32 14.75
CA ARG A 143 -25.62 31.96 15.81
C ARG A 143 -25.55 33.09 16.87
N ARG A 144 -25.50 32.72 18.16
CA ARG A 144 -25.40 33.66 19.29
C ARG A 144 -24.04 34.39 19.32
N PRO A 145 -23.97 35.68 19.72
CA PRO A 145 -22.71 36.39 19.95
C PRO A 145 -22.02 35.94 21.25
N ARG A 146 -20.70 36.19 21.32
CA ARG A 146 -19.81 35.89 22.44
C ARG A 146 -19.78 37.08 23.40
N ASP A 147 -20.14 36.88 24.67
CA ASP A 147 -20.11 37.94 25.69
C ASP A 147 -18.67 38.25 26.14
N GLU A 148 -18.29 39.53 26.07
CA GLU A 148 -17.09 40.12 26.66
C GLU A 148 -17.45 40.58 28.08
N ALA A 149 -16.74 40.08 29.10
CA ALA A 149 -16.92 40.53 30.48
C ALA A 149 -16.04 41.77 30.72
N GLU A 150 -16.67 42.94 30.74
CA GLU A 150 -16.10 44.18 31.30
C GLU A 150 -16.01 44.05 32.83
N THR A 151 -14.81 44.21 33.36
CA THR A 151 -14.54 44.48 34.77
C THR A 151 -14.83 45.95 35.05
N THR A 152 -15.80 46.24 35.91
CA THR A 152 -15.95 47.57 36.52
C THR A 152 -15.77 47.46 38.03
N ASP A 153 -14.73 48.14 38.51
CA ASP A 153 -14.47 48.47 39.91
C ASP A 153 -15.61 49.33 40.48
N GLY A 154 -15.92 49.11 41.76
CA GLY A 154 -16.87 49.93 42.53
C GLY A 154 -16.45 50.04 43.99
N GLU A 155 -16.06 51.27 44.35
CA GLU A 155 -16.06 51.99 45.64
C GLU A 155 -15.80 51.23 46.97
#